data_AF-V9GKF4-F1
#
_entry.id   AF-V9GKF4-F1
#
_cell.length_a   1.000
_cell.length_b   1.000
_cell.length_c   1.000
_cell.angle_alpha   90.00
_cell.angle_beta   90.00
_cell.angle_gamma   90.00
#
_symmetry.space_group_name_H-M   'P 1'
#
loop_
_entity.id
_entity.type
_entity.pdbx_description
1 polymer ?
#
loop_
_entity_poly.entity_id
_entity_poly.type
_entity_poly.pdbx_seq_one_letter_code
_entity_poly.pdbx_strand_id
1 'polypeptide(L)' 'MSATQEQFASFISPLWDFLNESPARVPVTDWYDTITAKQLNFQNRSVVGGFFIRLLTQAGDDHEQR' A
#
# COMPACT_ATOMS: atom_id res chain seq x y z
N MET A 1 -6.31 -11.88 7.74
CA MET A 1 -7.08 -10.62 7.56
C MET A 1 -7.07 -9.92 8.91
N SER A 2 -6.71 -8.63 8.98
CA SER A 2 -6.76 -7.86 10.23
C SER A 2 -8.19 -7.85 10.77
N ALA A 3 -8.37 -8.17 12.05
CA ALA A 3 -9.70 -8.30 12.63
C ALA A 3 -10.32 -6.93 12.98
N THR A 4 -9.48 -5.91 13.19
CA THR A 4 -9.93 -4.56 13.55
C THR A 4 -9.35 -3.49 12.63
N GLN A 5 -9.97 -2.31 12.66
CA GLN A 5 -9.53 -1.16 11.87
C GLN A 5 -8.15 -0.65 12.31
N GLU A 6 -7.85 -0.72 13.61
CA GLU A 6 -6.56 -0.30 14.18
C GLU A 6 -5.43 -1.23 13.71
N GLN A 7 -5.67 -2.55 13.70
CA GLN A 7 -4.69 -3.50 13.16
C GLN A 7 -4.44 -3.27 11.67
N PHE A 8 -5.49 -2.98 10.91
CA PHE A 8 -5.36 -2.63 9.49
C PHE A 8 -4.51 -1.37 9.32
N ALA A 9 -4.84 -0.29 10.04
CA ALA A 9 -4.10 0.97 9.99
C ALA A 9 -2.62 0.79 10.36
N SER A 10 -2.32 -0.05 11.36
CA SER A 10 -0.93 -0.36 11.74
C SER A 10 -0.14 -1.04 10.62
N PHE A 11 -0.77 -1.86 9.78
CA PHE A 11 -0.09 -2.47 8.63
C PHE A 11 0.07 -1.51 7.44
N ILE A 12 -0.87 -0.59 7.25
CA ILE A 12 -0.84 0.37 6.15
C ILE A 12 0.07 1.57 6.44
N SER A 13 0.22 1.99 7.70
CA SER A 13 1.05 3.13 8.09
C SER A 13 2.48 3.09 7.53
N PRO A 14 3.27 2.01 7.67
CA PRO A 14 4.63 1.98 7.13
C PRO A 14 4.67 2.01 5.60
N LEU A 15 3.65 1.46 4.92
CA LEU A 15 3.52 1.56 3.46
C LEU A 15 3.22 3.00 3.04
N TRP A 16 2.36 3.68 3.78
CA TRP A 16 2.06 5.09 3.56
C TRP A 16 3.32 5.94 3.70
N ASP A 17 4.07 5.77 4.80
CA ASP A 17 5.30 6.51 5.06
C ASP A 17 6.31 6.28 3.93
N PHE A 18 6.52 5.02 3.55
CA PHE A 18 7.39 4.67 2.42
C PHE A 18 7.01 5.40 1.12
N LEU A 19 5.72 5.40 0.76
CA LEU A 19 5.25 6.01 -0.50
C LEU A 19 5.22 7.54 -0.46
N ASN A 20 5.02 8.12 0.73
CA ASN A 20 4.95 9.55 0.92
C ASN A 20 6.34 10.19 1.00
N GLU A 21 7.28 9.54 1.68
CA GLU A 21 8.63 10.06 1.92
C GLU A 21 9.60 9.75 0.77
N SER A 22 9.37 8.68 0.01
CA SER A 22 10.24 8.32 -1.11
C SER A 22 10.24 9.42 -2.17
N PRO A 23 11.43 9.89 -2.62
CA PRO A 23 11.52 10.98 -3.60
C PRO A 23 11.05 10.55 -4.99
N ALA A 24 11.12 9.25 -5.30
CA ALA A 24 10.67 8.69 -6.56
C ALA A 24 9.14 8.52 -6.56
N ARG A 25 8.45 9.08 -7.55
CA ARG A 25 6.99 8.90 -7.73
C ARG A 25 6.66 7.59 -8.45
N VAL A 26 7.27 6.49 -7.99
CA VAL A 26 7.03 5.12 -8.46
C VAL A 26 6.26 4.38 -7.37
N PRO A 27 4.98 4.00 -7.59
CA PRO A 27 4.06 3.56 -6.54
C PRO A 27 4.47 2.30 -5.75
N VAL A 28 5.37 1.46 -6.27
CA VAL A 28 6.08 0.39 -5.56
C VAL A 28 7.33 0.10 -6.38
N THR A 29 8.51 0.48 -5.89
CA THR A 29 9.77 0.21 -6.59
C THR A 29 10.34 -1.16 -6.21
N ASP A 30 10.83 -1.90 -7.21
CA ASP A 30 11.49 -3.20 -7.02
C ASP A 30 12.88 -3.05 -6.37
N TRP A 31 13.59 -1.96 -6.71
CA TRP A 31 14.93 -1.68 -6.19
C TRP A 31 15.14 -0.19 -5.98
N TYR A 32 15.60 0.18 -4.78
CA TYR A 32 16.02 1.53 -4.42
C TYR A 32 17.34 1.52 -3.63
N ASP A 33 18.05 2.63 -3.68
CA ASP A 33 19.24 2.89 -2.86
C ASP A 33 18.84 3.22 -1.41
N THR A 34 19.42 2.54 -0.43
CA THR A 34 19.13 2.77 0.99
C THR A 34 19.71 4.07 1.54
N ILE A 35 20.71 4.67 0.87
CA ILE A 35 21.29 5.94 1.28
C ILE A 35 20.48 7.11 0.73
N THR A 36 20.09 7.05 -0.54
CA THR A 36 19.41 8.18 -1.22
C THR A 36 17.92 8.00 -1.45
N ALA A 37 17.36 6.82 -1.13
CA ALA A 37 15.97 6.43 -1.37
C ALA A 37 15.53 6.52 -2.85
N LYS A 38 16.47 6.61 -3.78
CA LYS A 38 16.16 6.71 -5.22
C LYS A 38 15.95 5.33 -5.82
N GLN A 39 14.89 5.21 -6.62
CA GLN A 39 14.65 4.03 -7.46
C GLN A 39 15.80 3.85 -8.47
N LEU A 40 16.24 2.59 -8.65
CA LEU A 40 17.36 2.25 -9.53
C LEU A 40 16.92 1.29 -10.65
N ASN A 41 17.52 1.46 -11.84
CA ASN A 41 17.49 0.58 -13.01
C ASN A 41 16.12 0.32 -13.67
N PHE A 42 15.14 -0.21 -12.93
CA PHE A 42 13.89 -0.71 -13.48
C PHE A 42 12.70 0.09 -12.98
N GLN A 43 11.86 0.53 -13.91
CA GLN A 43 10.56 1.13 -13.62
C GLN A 43 9.49 0.26 -14.27
N ASN A 44 9.01 -0.74 -13.53
CA ASN A 44 7.93 -1.61 -13.97
C ASN A 44 6.55 -1.00 -13.67
N ARG A 45 5.51 -1.51 -14.34
CA ARG A 45 4.11 -1.20 -14.03
C ARG A 45 3.67 -2.02 -12.83
N SER A 46 3.73 -1.41 -11.63
CA SER A 46 3.36 -2.07 -10.38
C SER A 46 1.88 -2.49 -10.38
N VAL A 47 1.59 -3.71 -9.93
CA VAL A 47 0.22 -4.20 -9.73
C VAL A 47 -0.23 -3.81 -8.32
N VAL A 48 -1.01 -2.74 -8.20
CA VAL A 48 -1.42 -2.15 -6.91
C VAL A 48 -2.85 -2.47 -6.48
N GLY A 49 -3.57 -3.30 -7.25
CA GLY A 49 -4.98 -3.62 -7.00
C GLY A 49 -5.25 -4.20 -5.60
N GLY A 50 -4.29 -4.92 -5.03
CA GLY A 50 -4.40 -5.49 -3.69
C GLY A 50 -4.57 -4.46 -2.57
N PHE A 51 -4.08 -3.22 -2.74
CA PHE A 51 -4.26 -2.16 -1.73
C PHE A 51 -5.72 -1.77 -1.51
N PHE A 52 -6.57 -1.99 -2.52
CA PHE A 52 -7.98 -1.61 -2.49
C PHE A 52 -8.90 -2.73 -1.99
N ILE A 53 -8.36 -3.92 -1.66
CA ILE A 53 -9.18 -5.08 -1.29
C ILE A 53 -10.07 -4.81 -0.07
N ARG A 54 -9.61 -3.97 0.87
CA ARG A 54 -10.39 -3.56 2.05
C ARG A 54 -11.69 -2.83 1.70
N LEU A 55 -11.71 -2.06 0.61
CA LEU A 55 -12.92 -1.36 0.17
C LEU A 55 -13.98 -2.35 -0.33
N LEU A 56 -13.55 -3.45 -0.96
CA LEU A 56 -14.44 -4.50 -1.44
C LEU A 56 -15.02 -5.32 -0.28
N THR A 57 -14.21 -5.63 0.73
CA THR A 57 -14.71 -6.35 1.92
C THR A 57 -15.70 -5.52 2.72
N GLN A 58 -15.40 -4.23 2.92
CA GLN A 58 -16.29 -3.34 3.68
C GLN A 58 -17.64 -3.16 2.97
N ALA A 59 -17.64 -2.98 1.64
CA ALA A 59 -18.89 -2.93 0.89
C ALA A 59 -19.73 -4.21 1.05
N GLY A 60 -19.08 -5.38 1.07
CA GLY A 60 -19.75 -6.67 1.35
C GLY A 60 -20.36 -6.74 2.75
N ASP A 61 -19.61 -6.32 3.77
CA ASP A 61 -20.07 -6.31 5.16
C ASP A 61 -21.27 -5.36 5.35
N ASP A 62 -21.26 -4.20 4.67
CA ASP A 62 -22.34 -3.20 4.72
C ASP A 62 -23.64 -3.71 4.05
N HIS A 63 -23.52 -4.62 3.06
CA HIS A 63 -24.65 -5.25 2.38
C HIS A 63 -25.27 -6.41 3.20
N GLU A 64 -24.50 -7.08 4.04
CA GLU A 64 -24.97 -8.18 4.90
C GLU A 64 -25.67 -7.68 6.19
N GLN A 65 -25.40 -6.43 6.58
CA GLN A 65 -26.03 -5.77 7.75
C GLN A 65 -27.35 -5.03 7.42
N ARG A 66 -27.86 -5.12 6.18
CA ARG A 66 -29.15 -4.56 5.73
C ARG A 66 -30.19 -5.65 5.51
#